data_AF-A0A158Q6F7-F1
#
_entry.id   AF-A0A158Q6F7-F1
#
_cell.length_a   1.000
_cell.length_b   1.000
_cell.length_c   1.000
_cell.angle_alpha   90.00
_cell.angle_beta   90.00
_cell.angle_gamma   90.00
#
_symmetry.space_group_name_H-M   'P 1'
#
loop_
_entity.id
_entity.type
_entity.pdbx_description
1 polymer ?
#
loop_
_entity_poly.entity_id
_entity_poly.type
_entity_poly.pdbx_seq_one_letter_code
_entity_poly.pdbx_strand_id
1 'polypeptide(L)'
;MRIGGDDRSKRVFWIDGGIHAREWASPHTALYFIHQLTSRYGNDNGVTRYVDLLTWVIVPCLNPDGYEYTRSSTSPNDLSASYNYFLIKSTNNEVQIRLWRKNRSPPTCFKDQWGHKKCCRGVDLNRNFDFHFKESGSSDDPCSEIYQGEKAFSEPETKAVRDVILSNRYRDRIDGFITLHTYSQIWIHPYGHRRDTYPGDIRDLYEVGKKATNALRRLYGTKYVVGSGADTLYPASGGSEDWAKQYASIKYVYLLELRPDERNWDGFILDEQQLIPTATETWAGVRVVADAVIERINKTRSPKNEETEMKERFGDGSTGSCYDLRHACKRWIQENESLCRTVRIFMQEQCAYSCGHC
;
A
#
# COMPACT_ATOMS: atom_id res chain seq x y z
N MET A 1 -6.85 -15.78 3.38
CA MET A 1 -6.63 -16.77 4.47
C MET A 1 -6.52 -16.04 5.80
N ARG A 2 -7.08 -16.60 6.87
CA ARG A 2 -6.96 -16.07 8.23
C ARG A 2 -6.15 -17.06 9.10
N ILE A 3 -5.10 -16.59 9.78
CA ILE A 3 -4.20 -17.40 10.63
C ILE A 3 -4.13 -16.75 12.01
N GLY A 4 -4.07 -17.54 13.10
CA GLY A 4 -4.05 -17.03 14.48
C GLY A 4 -5.36 -17.18 15.27
N GLY A 5 -6.35 -17.90 14.72
CA GLY A 5 -7.60 -18.25 15.40
C GLY A 5 -8.76 -17.26 15.20
N ASP A 6 -9.81 -17.42 16.00
CA ASP A 6 -11.05 -16.62 15.94
C ASP A 6 -11.17 -15.55 17.03
N ASP A 7 -10.17 -15.46 17.91
CA ASP A 7 -10.14 -14.52 19.03
C ASP A 7 -10.27 -13.06 18.54
N ARG A 8 -11.35 -12.41 18.96
CA ARG A 8 -11.65 -11.03 18.59
C ARG A 8 -10.86 -10.00 19.40
N SER A 9 -10.15 -10.41 20.46
CA SER A 9 -9.29 -9.53 21.25
C SER A 9 -7.92 -9.27 20.61
N LYS A 10 -7.48 -10.14 19.69
CA LYS A 10 -6.22 -9.97 18.96
C LYS A 10 -6.30 -8.82 17.97
N ARG A 11 -5.19 -8.09 17.80
CA ARG A 11 -5.02 -7.16 16.68
C ARG A 11 -4.76 -7.93 15.39
N VAL A 12 -5.02 -7.27 14.28
CA VAL A 12 -5.00 -7.86 12.95
C VAL A 12 -3.83 -7.29 12.16
N PHE A 13 -3.13 -8.17 11.45
CA PHE A 13 -2.09 -7.83 10.49
C PHE A 13 -2.57 -8.26 9.11
N TRP A 14 -2.87 -7.29 8.25
CA TRP A 14 -3.32 -7.50 6.88
C TRP A 14 -2.13 -7.54 5.92
N ILE A 15 -2.13 -8.52 5.03
CA ILE A 15 -1.21 -8.58 3.89
C ILE A 15 -2.01 -8.94 2.63
N ASP A 16 -1.84 -8.19 1.55
CA ASP A 16 -2.33 -8.60 0.23
C ASP A 16 -1.20 -8.59 -0.80
N GLY A 17 -1.42 -9.33 -1.89
CA GLY A 17 -0.54 -9.38 -3.03
C GLY A 17 -1.33 -9.63 -4.32
N GLY A 18 -0.65 -9.45 -5.45
CA GLY A 18 -1.24 -9.66 -6.77
C GLY A 18 -2.41 -8.72 -7.07
N ILE A 19 -2.35 -7.47 -6.63
CA ILE A 19 -3.31 -6.44 -7.05
C ILE A 19 -3.08 -6.03 -8.52
N HIS A 20 -1.82 -5.99 -8.96
CA HIS A 20 -1.47 -5.93 -10.37
C HIS A 20 -1.10 -7.33 -10.88
N ALA A 21 -1.71 -7.72 -11.99
CA ALA A 21 -1.66 -9.10 -12.47
C ALA A 21 -0.26 -9.59 -12.87
N ARG A 22 0.56 -8.74 -13.52
CA ARG A 22 1.91 -9.08 -13.99
C ARG A 22 2.97 -9.27 -12.90
N GLU A 23 2.66 -8.90 -11.65
CA GLU A 23 3.62 -8.83 -10.54
C GLU A 23 3.71 -10.17 -9.79
N TRP A 24 4.08 -11.24 -10.49
CA TRP A 24 3.97 -12.63 -9.99
C TRP A 24 4.79 -12.92 -8.71
N ALA A 25 5.86 -12.17 -8.44
CA ALA A 25 6.62 -12.30 -7.21
C ALA A 25 5.81 -11.92 -5.96
N SER A 26 4.80 -11.06 -6.10
CA SER A 26 3.93 -10.64 -5.00
C SER A 26 3.01 -11.78 -4.51
N PRO A 27 2.20 -12.45 -5.36
CA PRO A 27 1.46 -13.65 -4.95
C PRO A 27 2.33 -14.77 -4.38
N HIS A 28 3.49 -15.04 -5.01
CA HIS A 28 4.45 -16.01 -4.51
C HIS A 28 4.88 -15.66 -3.07
N THR A 29 5.25 -14.41 -2.82
CA THR A 29 5.72 -13.93 -1.51
C THR A 29 4.60 -14.02 -0.46
N ALA A 30 3.35 -13.69 -0.81
CA ALA A 30 2.21 -13.86 0.10
C ALA A 30 1.97 -15.34 0.47
N LEU A 31 2.08 -16.25 -0.49
CA LEU A 31 2.01 -17.71 -0.25
C LEU A 31 3.16 -18.18 0.64
N TYR A 32 4.37 -17.66 0.43
CA TYR A 32 5.52 -17.96 1.28
C TYR A 32 5.27 -17.54 2.73
N PHE A 33 4.66 -16.37 2.98
CA PHE A 33 4.32 -15.93 4.34
C PHE A 33 3.28 -16.85 5.00
N ILE A 34 2.27 -17.30 4.26
CA ILE A 34 1.33 -18.32 4.74
C ILE A 34 2.08 -19.59 5.14
N HIS A 35 3.02 -20.04 4.30
CA HIS A 35 3.83 -21.21 4.60
C HIS A 35 4.70 -21.02 5.84
N GLN A 36 5.35 -19.86 6.01
CA GLN A 36 6.14 -19.54 7.22
C GLN A 36 5.27 -19.58 8.48
N LEU A 37 4.12 -18.90 8.47
CA LEU A 37 3.22 -18.80 9.62
C LEU A 37 2.61 -20.16 10.01
N THR A 38 2.38 -21.06 9.05
CA THR A 38 1.73 -22.35 9.32
C THR A 38 2.73 -23.47 9.62
N SER A 39 3.83 -23.57 8.88
CA SER A 39 4.81 -24.66 9.05
C SER A 39 5.75 -24.46 10.24
N ARG A 40 6.00 -23.21 10.65
CA ARG A 40 6.90 -22.88 11.76
C ARG A 40 6.17 -22.68 13.09
N TYR A 41 4.83 -22.60 13.09
CA TYR A 41 4.05 -22.52 14.33
C TYR A 41 4.28 -23.76 15.20
N GLY A 42 4.59 -23.56 16.48
CA GLY A 42 4.97 -24.61 17.42
C GLY A 42 6.44 -25.06 17.36
N ASN A 43 7.18 -24.67 16.33
CA ASN A 43 8.59 -25.06 16.13
C ASN A 43 9.57 -23.87 16.19
N ASP A 44 9.12 -22.67 15.83
CA ASP A 44 9.87 -21.42 15.93
C ASP A 44 9.20 -20.49 16.93
N ASN A 45 9.92 -20.09 17.99
CA ASN A 45 9.36 -19.26 19.06
C ASN A 45 8.89 -17.88 18.58
N GLY A 46 9.56 -17.29 17.58
CA GLY A 46 9.18 -16.00 17.01
C GLY A 46 7.88 -16.11 16.22
N VAL A 47 7.78 -17.09 15.32
CA VAL A 47 6.56 -17.35 14.55
C VAL A 47 5.40 -17.75 15.46
N THR A 48 5.65 -18.59 16.46
CA THR A 48 4.64 -18.98 17.45
C THR A 48 4.09 -17.76 18.16
N ARG A 49 4.96 -16.88 18.67
CA ARG A 49 4.57 -15.60 19.26
C ARG A 49 3.72 -14.73 18.31
N TYR A 50 4.08 -14.66 17.03
CA TYR A 50 3.31 -13.89 16.04
C TYR A 50 1.90 -14.44 15.83
N VAL A 51 1.73 -15.75 15.75
CA VAL A 51 0.41 -16.40 15.56
C VAL A 51 -0.42 -16.34 16.85
N ASP A 52 0.23 -16.42 18.01
CA ASP A 52 -0.44 -16.32 19.31
C ASP A 52 -0.94 -14.91 19.61
N LEU A 53 -0.19 -13.87 19.24
CA LEU A 53 -0.54 -12.49 19.58
C LEU A 53 -1.34 -11.76 18.49
N LEU A 54 -1.23 -12.17 17.23
CA LEU A 54 -1.86 -11.49 16.09
C LEU A 54 -2.79 -12.42 15.31
N THR A 55 -3.84 -11.84 14.72
CA THR A 55 -4.59 -12.49 13.62
C THR A 55 -4.04 -11.99 12.30
N TRP A 56 -3.49 -12.89 11.49
CA TRP A 56 -3.00 -12.58 10.15
C TRP A 56 -4.12 -12.76 9.13
N VAL A 57 -4.38 -11.76 8.30
CA VAL A 57 -5.29 -11.86 7.15
C VAL A 57 -4.47 -11.67 5.91
N ILE A 58 -4.26 -12.74 5.15
CA ILE A 58 -3.42 -12.75 3.95
C ILE A 58 -4.27 -13.02 2.72
N VAL A 59 -4.25 -12.12 1.73
CA VAL A 59 -4.92 -12.26 0.42
C VAL A 59 -3.85 -12.43 -0.66
N PRO A 60 -3.49 -13.67 -1.06
CA PRO A 60 -2.35 -13.89 -1.95
C PRO A 60 -2.52 -13.32 -3.35
N CYS A 61 -3.75 -13.26 -3.85
CA CYS A 61 -4.05 -12.75 -5.18
C CYS A 61 -5.34 -11.94 -5.10
N LEU A 62 -5.20 -10.62 -5.10
CA LEU A 62 -6.33 -9.70 -5.03
C LEU A 62 -7.01 -9.53 -6.40
N ASN A 63 -6.27 -9.71 -7.49
CA ASN A 63 -6.75 -9.64 -8.87
C ASN A 63 -6.68 -11.02 -9.55
N PRO A 64 -7.57 -11.97 -9.19
CA PRO A 64 -7.54 -13.32 -9.73
C PRO A 64 -7.78 -13.37 -11.24
N ASP A 65 -8.69 -12.54 -11.77
CA ASP A 65 -9.03 -12.54 -13.20
C ASP A 65 -7.87 -12.01 -14.06
N GLY A 66 -7.25 -10.91 -13.61
CA GLY A 66 -6.06 -10.37 -14.26
C GLY A 66 -4.89 -11.35 -14.17
N TYR A 67 -4.66 -11.93 -12.98
CA TYR A 67 -3.58 -12.91 -12.79
C TYR A 67 -3.77 -14.14 -13.69
N GLU A 68 -4.99 -14.67 -13.79
CA GLU A 68 -5.33 -15.74 -14.71
C GLU A 68 -5.03 -15.36 -16.17
N TYR A 69 -5.45 -14.16 -16.59
CA TYR A 69 -5.18 -13.67 -17.93
C TYR A 69 -3.69 -13.66 -18.27
N THR A 70 -2.82 -13.29 -17.31
CA THR A 70 -1.36 -13.33 -17.52
C THR A 70 -0.78 -14.74 -17.69
N ARG A 71 -1.52 -15.79 -17.29
CA ARG A 71 -1.11 -17.20 -17.38
C ARG A 71 -1.68 -17.95 -18.58
N SER A 72 -2.93 -17.67 -18.95
CA SER A 72 -3.71 -18.58 -19.82
C SER A 72 -4.06 -18.05 -21.21
N SER A 73 -3.87 -16.77 -21.49
CA SER A 73 -4.22 -16.24 -22.82
C SER A 73 -3.15 -16.64 -23.85
N THR A 74 -3.41 -17.74 -24.55
CA THR A 74 -2.84 -18.05 -25.87
C THR A 74 -3.89 -17.90 -26.98
N SER A 75 -5.12 -17.47 -26.64
CA SER A 75 -6.27 -17.47 -27.54
C SER A 75 -6.42 -16.14 -28.31
N PRO A 76 -6.40 -16.16 -29.66
CA PRO A 76 -6.53 -14.96 -30.50
C PRO A 76 -7.81 -14.12 -30.30
N ASN A 77 -8.81 -14.65 -29.59
CA ASN A 77 -10.14 -14.04 -29.49
C ASN A 77 -10.30 -13.05 -28.32
N ASP A 78 -9.38 -13.02 -27.34
CA ASP A 78 -9.47 -12.05 -26.22
C ASP A 78 -8.79 -10.69 -26.55
N LEU A 79 -8.22 -10.58 -27.75
CA LEU A 79 -7.54 -9.38 -28.27
C LEU A 79 -8.48 -8.30 -28.82
N SER A 80 -9.80 -8.51 -28.75
CA SER A 80 -10.80 -7.58 -29.30
C SER A 80 -10.86 -6.22 -28.57
N ALA A 81 -10.06 -6.03 -27.52
CA ALA A 81 -9.95 -4.77 -26.78
C ALA A 81 -8.71 -3.93 -27.19
N SER A 82 -7.85 -4.44 -28.08
CA SER A 82 -6.74 -3.65 -28.63
C SER A 82 -7.07 -3.17 -30.04
N TYR A 83 -7.18 -1.86 -30.19
CA TYR A 83 -7.38 -1.15 -31.46
C TYR A 83 -6.26 -1.41 -32.50
N ASN A 84 -5.20 -2.14 -32.11
CA ASN A 84 -4.05 -2.48 -32.95
C ASN A 84 -4.06 -3.93 -33.45
N TYR A 85 -5.23 -4.53 -33.73
CA TYR A 85 -5.35 -5.90 -34.27
C TYR A 85 -4.41 -6.17 -35.48
N PHE A 86 -4.11 -5.15 -36.29
CA PHE A 86 -3.23 -5.27 -37.46
C PHE A 86 -1.74 -5.01 -37.15
N LEU A 87 -1.39 -4.27 -36.09
CA LEU A 87 0.00 -4.04 -35.67
C LEU A 87 0.50 -5.10 -34.70
N ILE A 88 -0.39 -5.74 -33.94
CA ILE A 88 -0.05 -6.73 -32.89
C ILE A 88 0.29 -8.10 -33.49
N LYS A 89 -0.22 -8.44 -34.68
CA LYS A 89 0.21 -9.65 -35.40
C LYS A 89 1.70 -9.62 -35.82
N SER A 90 2.34 -8.46 -35.76
CA SER A 90 3.74 -8.26 -36.18
C SER A 90 4.76 -8.34 -35.04
N THR A 91 4.33 -8.41 -33.76
CA THR A 91 5.24 -8.39 -32.59
C THR A 91 4.65 -9.18 -31.40
N ASN A 92 5.27 -10.31 -31.05
CA ASN A 92 5.18 -11.07 -29.78
C ASN A 92 3.91 -10.90 -28.92
N ASN A 93 2.77 -11.41 -29.42
CA ASN A 93 1.46 -11.38 -28.74
C ASN A 93 1.51 -11.92 -27.28
N GLU A 94 2.40 -12.88 -27.00
CA GLU A 94 2.57 -13.48 -25.66
C GLU A 94 3.08 -12.47 -24.60
N VAL A 95 3.90 -11.51 -25.00
CA VAL A 95 4.51 -10.54 -24.07
C VAL A 95 3.45 -9.57 -23.53
N GLN A 96 2.51 -9.12 -24.35
CA GLN A 96 1.45 -8.20 -23.91
C GLN A 96 0.52 -8.84 -22.88
N ILE A 97 0.28 -10.14 -23.02
CA ILE A 97 -0.60 -10.91 -22.13
C ILE A 97 0.08 -11.11 -20.77
N ARG A 98 1.33 -11.58 -20.75
CA ARG A 98 2.09 -11.78 -19.50
C ARG A 98 2.30 -10.47 -18.73
N LEU A 99 2.33 -9.34 -19.43
CA LEU A 99 2.51 -8.00 -18.85
C LEU A 99 1.21 -7.25 -18.55
N TRP A 100 0.05 -7.93 -18.59
CA TRP A 100 -1.23 -7.34 -18.19
C TRP A 100 -1.21 -6.89 -16.72
N ARG A 101 -1.67 -5.67 -16.44
CA ARG A 101 -1.64 -5.07 -15.09
C ARG A 101 -3.00 -5.07 -14.40
N LYS A 102 -4.03 -4.59 -15.11
CA LYS A 102 -5.37 -4.29 -14.59
C LYS A 102 -6.16 -5.54 -14.21
N ASN A 103 -7.36 -5.37 -13.64
CA ASN A 103 -8.32 -6.48 -13.58
C ASN A 103 -8.92 -6.79 -14.97
N ARG A 104 -10.02 -7.57 -15.02
CA ARG A 104 -10.70 -7.96 -16.27
C ARG A 104 -12.18 -7.54 -16.31
N SER A 105 -12.52 -6.42 -15.67
CA SER A 105 -13.88 -5.89 -15.74
C SER A 105 -14.34 -5.67 -17.20
N PRO A 106 -15.66 -5.71 -17.45
CA PRO A 106 -16.23 -5.57 -18.81
C PRO A 106 -15.70 -4.33 -19.54
N PRO A 107 -15.64 -4.37 -20.88
CA PRO A 107 -15.04 -3.29 -21.66
C PRO A 107 -15.83 -1.98 -21.54
N THR A 108 -15.12 -0.89 -21.26
CA THR A 108 -15.65 0.48 -21.36
C THR A 108 -15.36 1.01 -22.76
N CYS A 109 -16.41 1.44 -23.46
CA CYS A 109 -16.32 1.91 -24.84
C CYS A 109 -16.50 3.43 -24.93
N PHE A 110 -15.69 4.09 -25.75
CA PHE A 110 -15.77 5.52 -26.05
C PHE A 110 -15.50 5.76 -27.54
N LYS A 111 -15.78 6.97 -28.01
CA LYS A 111 -15.37 7.40 -29.36
C LYS A 111 -14.02 8.09 -29.26
N ASP A 112 -13.05 7.64 -30.06
CA ASP A 112 -11.76 8.32 -30.15
C ASP A 112 -11.87 9.66 -30.91
N GLN A 113 -10.74 10.37 -31.06
CA GLN A 113 -10.68 11.66 -31.76
C GLN A 113 -11.08 11.61 -33.25
N TRP A 114 -11.15 10.40 -33.84
CA TRP A 114 -11.59 10.18 -35.22
C TRP A 114 -13.03 9.64 -35.30
N GLY A 115 -13.72 9.52 -34.16
CA GLY A 115 -15.09 9.05 -34.07
C GLY A 115 -15.25 7.52 -34.05
N HIS A 116 -14.16 6.75 -34.05
CA HIS A 116 -14.22 5.29 -34.01
C HIS A 116 -14.55 4.81 -32.60
N LYS A 117 -15.39 3.77 -32.50
CA LYS A 117 -15.69 3.12 -31.21
C LYS A 117 -14.48 2.32 -30.76
N LYS A 118 -13.82 2.76 -29.70
CA LYS A 118 -12.72 2.05 -29.02
C LYS A 118 -13.23 1.49 -27.70
N CYS A 119 -12.93 0.23 -27.41
CA CYS A 119 -13.37 -0.46 -26.20
C CYS A 119 -12.17 -1.09 -25.50
N CYS A 120 -11.96 -0.78 -24.23
CA CYS A 120 -10.83 -1.29 -23.44
C CYS A 120 -11.33 -1.90 -22.13
N ARG A 121 -10.67 -2.99 -21.69
CA ARG A 121 -11.05 -3.75 -20.50
C ARG A 121 -10.18 -3.40 -19.30
N GLY A 122 -10.76 -3.58 -18.12
CA GLY A 122 -10.05 -3.55 -16.85
C GLY A 122 -9.77 -2.16 -16.31
N VAL A 123 -9.63 -2.11 -14.99
CA VAL A 123 -9.29 -0.96 -14.14
C VAL A 123 -8.00 -1.26 -13.38
N ASP A 124 -7.16 -0.23 -13.19
CA ASP A 124 -6.05 -0.30 -12.24
C ASP A 124 -6.61 -0.29 -10.82
N LEU A 125 -6.58 -1.45 -10.17
CA LEU A 125 -7.12 -1.61 -8.82
C LEU A 125 -6.41 -0.71 -7.81
N ASN A 126 -5.12 -0.41 -7.98
CA ASN A 126 -4.38 0.50 -7.08
C ASN A 126 -4.51 1.98 -7.48
N ARG A 127 -5.52 2.31 -8.29
CA ARG A 127 -6.06 3.66 -8.51
C ARG A 127 -7.53 3.78 -8.14
N ASN A 128 -8.15 2.67 -7.71
CA ASN A 128 -9.60 2.58 -7.55
C ASN A 128 -10.08 2.76 -6.09
N PHE A 129 -9.19 3.02 -5.13
CA PHE A 129 -9.59 3.32 -3.75
C PHE A 129 -10.02 4.78 -3.58
N ASP A 130 -10.92 5.04 -2.63
CA ASP A 130 -11.46 6.39 -2.38
C ASP A 130 -10.49 7.24 -1.55
N PHE A 131 -9.31 7.54 -2.09
CA PHE A 131 -8.35 8.46 -1.50
C PHE A 131 -7.76 9.35 -2.59
N HIS A 132 -8.12 10.64 -2.56
CA HIS A 132 -7.78 11.60 -3.62
C HIS A 132 -8.12 11.07 -5.02
N PHE A 133 -9.18 10.26 -5.14
CA PHE A 133 -9.52 9.53 -6.37
C PHE A 133 -9.51 10.46 -7.59
N LYS A 134 -8.78 10.06 -8.65
CA LYS A 134 -8.63 10.80 -9.91
C LYS A 134 -7.85 12.13 -9.81
N GLU A 135 -7.24 12.45 -8.67
CA GLU A 135 -6.50 13.71 -8.50
C GLU A 135 -5.13 13.71 -9.19
N SER A 136 -4.37 12.62 -9.08
CA SER A 136 -2.99 12.53 -9.61
C SER A 136 -2.60 11.10 -9.97
N GLY A 137 -1.67 10.94 -10.92
CA GLY A 137 -1.09 9.64 -11.28
C GLY A 137 -2.07 8.56 -11.74
N SER A 138 -3.22 8.97 -12.26
CA SER A 138 -4.27 8.11 -12.81
C SER A 138 -4.74 8.65 -14.17
N SER A 139 -5.65 7.95 -14.86
CA SER A 139 -6.15 8.36 -16.18
C SER A 139 -7.64 8.12 -16.37
N ASP A 140 -8.31 9.06 -17.04
CA ASP A 140 -9.69 8.90 -17.51
C ASP A 140 -9.83 8.06 -18.78
N ASP A 141 -8.74 7.77 -19.49
CA ASP A 141 -8.77 6.92 -20.69
C ASP A 141 -8.91 5.45 -20.25
N PRO A 142 -10.02 4.75 -20.58
CA PRO A 142 -10.21 3.33 -20.26
C PRO A 142 -9.13 2.41 -20.82
N CYS A 143 -8.40 2.85 -21.85
CA CYS A 143 -7.29 2.12 -22.45
C CYS A 143 -5.95 2.34 -21.75
N SER A 144 -5.87 3.26 -20.78
CA SER A 144 -4.67 3.48 -20.00
C SER A 144 -4.43 2.33 -19.01
N GLU A 145 -3.14 2.01 -18.77
CA GLU A 145 -2.71 1.05 -17.74
C GLU A 145 -2.99 1.53 -16.32
N ILE A 146 -3.19 2.84 -16.14
CA ILE A 146 -3.49 3.51 -14.87
C ILE A 146 -4.94 4.05 -14.83
N TYR A 147 -5.83 3.46 -15.64
CA TYR A 147 -7.25 3.81 -15.66
C TYR A 147 -7.88 3.55 -14.29
N GLN A 148 -8.38 4.59 -13.61
CA GLN A 148 -8.89 4.45 -12.24
C GLN A 148 -10.30 3.87 -12.11
N GLY A 149 -11.03 3.69 -13.23
CA GLY A 149 -12.45 3.32 -13.20
C GLY A 149 -13.40 4.51 -13.16
N GLU A 150 -14.70 4.24 -13.26
CA GLU A 150 -15.76 5.26 -13.33
C GLU A 150 -15.92 6.03 -12.01
N LYS A 151 -15.72 5.35 -10.89
CA LYS A 151 -15.79 5.90 -9.53
C LYS A 151 -14.92 5.08 -8.58
N ALA A 152 -14.58 5.66 -7.44
CA ALA A 152 -13.90 4.92 -6.39
C ALA A 152 -14.73 3.69 -5.96
N PHE A 153 -14.04 2.58 -5.74
CA PHE A 153 -14.63 1.27 -5.50
C PHE A 153 -15.64 0.90 -6.58
N SER A 154 -15.32 1.05 -7.86
CA SER A 154 -16.15 0.52 -8.94
C SER A 154 -15.99 -1.00 -9.05
N GLU A 155 -14.78 -1.51 -8.79
CA GLU A 155 -14.40 -2.90 -9.01
C GLU A 155 -14.78 -3.79 -7.81
N PRO A 156 -15.21 -5.05 -8.04
CA PRO A 156 -15.55 -5.97 -6.95
C PRO A 156 -14.36 -6.28 -6.04
N GLU A 157 -13.13 -6.31 -6.57
CA GLU A 157 -11.91 -6.61 -5.83
C GLU A 157 -11.59 -5.52 -4.79
N THR A 158 -11.62 -4.24 -5.19
CA THR A 158 -11.37 -3.11 -4.27
C THR A 158 -12.53 -2.94 -3.27
N LYS A 159 -13.78 -3.15 -3.70
CA LYS A 159 -14.94 -3.20 -2.80
C LYS A 159 -14.76 -4.27 -1.73
N ALA A 160 -14.31 -5.47 -2.09
CA ALA A 160 -14.11 -6.56 -1.14
C ALA A 160 -13.08 -6.18 -0.06
N VAL A 161 -11.97 -5.54 -0.44
CA VAL A 161 -10.97 -5.02 0.53
C VAL A 161 -11.60 -4.02 1.48
N ARG A 162 -12.30 -3.02 0.95
CA ARG A 162 -13.01 -2.01 1.74
C ARG A 162 -13.99 -2.65 2.72
N ASP A 163 -14.87 -3.50 2.21
CA ASP A 163 -15.96 -4.09 2.98
C ASP A 163 -15.44 -5.02 4.09
N VAL A 164 -14.36 -5.76 3.84
CA VAL A 164 -13.71 -6.58 4.86
C VAL A 164 -13.04 -5.70 5.92
N ILE A 165 -12.23 -4.71 5.52
CA ILE A 165 -11.50 -3.84 6.46
C ILE A 165 -12.47 -3.06 7.34
N LEU A 166 -13.59 -2.57 6.79
CA LEU A 166 -14.61 -1.82 7.52
C LEU A 166 -15.65 -2.71 8.22
N SER A 167 -15.62 -4.02 8.04
CA SER A 167 -16.56 -4.94 8.70
C SER A 167 -16.43 -4.90 10.22
N ASN A 168 -17.52 -5.20 10.93
CA ASN A 168 -17.53 -5.32 12.40
C ASN A 168 -16.48 -6.29 12.96
N ARG A 169 -15.96 -7.21 12.12
CA ARG A 169 -14.92 -8.14 12.52
C ARG A 169 -13.54 -7.48 12.59
N TYR A 170 -13.22 -6.56 11.69
CA TYR A 170 -11.86 -6.06 11.49
C TYR A 170 -11.71 -4.55 11.70
N ARG A 171 -12.81 -3.80 11.62
CA ARG A 171 -12.83 -2.35 11.90
C ARG A 171 -12.16 -2.06 13.24
N ASP A 172 -11.28 -1.05 13.24
CA ASP A 172 -10.49 -0.60 14.38
C ASP A 172 -9.55 -1.65 14.99
N ARG A 173 -9.41 -2.84 14.39
CA ARG A 173 -8.56 -3.94 14.87
C ARG A 173 -7.28 -4.17 14.06
N ILE A 174 -7.22 -3.63 12.85
CA ILE A 174 -6.05 -3.75 11.98
C ILE A 174 -5.01 -2.71 12.38
N ASP A 175 -3.82 -3.16 12.78
CA ASP A 175 -2.69 -2.28 13.13
C ASP A 175 -1.53 -2.36 12.13
N GLY A 176 -1.45 -3.46 11.37
CA GLY A 176 -0.50 -3.64 10.28
C GLY A 176 -1.24 -3.84 8.97
N PHE A 177 -0.83 -3.14 7.92
CA PHE A 177 -1.30 -3.33 6.54
C PHE A 177 -0.10 -3.28 5.60
N ILE A 178 0.09 -4.36 4.83
CA ILE A 178 1.13 -4.42 3.80
C ILE A 178 0.50 -4.87 2.50
N THR A 179 0.61 -4.05 1.46
CA THR A 179 0.28 -4.47 0.09
C THR A 179 1.57 -4.75 -0.68
N LEU A 180 1.67 -5.95 -1.24
CA LEU A 180 2.86 -6.45 -1.93
C LEU A 180 2.76 -6.18 -3.42
N HIS A 181 3.79 -5.56 -3.98
CA HIS A 181 3.93 -5.19 -5.39
C HIS A 181 5.31 -5.62 -5.92
N THR A 182 5.54 -5.42 -7.20
CA THR A 182 6.83 -5.65 -7.86
C THR A 182 6.93 -4.72 -9.06
N TYR A 183 8.00 -4.00 -9.33
CA TYR A 183 9.36 -4.08 -8.79
C TYR A 183 9.88 -2.69 -8.45
N SER A 184 11.03 -2.62 -7.78
CA SER A 184 11.99 -1.49 -7.69
C SER A 184 12.79 -1.55 -6.38
N GLN A 185 12.50 -2.48 -5.48
CA GLN A 185 13.07 -2.54 -4.12
C GLN A 185 12.78 -1.27 -3.31
N ILE A 186 11.50 -0.96 -3.11
CA ILE A 186 11.08 0.22 -2.34
C ILE A 186 10.12 -0.19 -1.23
N TRP A 187 10.37 0.31 -0.04
CA TRP A 187 9.54 0.17 1.15
C TRP A 187 8.76 1.48 1.35
N ILE A 188 7.58 1.53 0.76
CA ILE A 188 6.78 2.76 0.65
C ILE A 188 5.89 2.92 1.87
N HIS A 189 5.91 4.10 2.48
CA HIS A 189 4.91 4.53 3.46
C HIS A 189 3.96 5.57 2.83
N PRO A 190 2.76 5.79 3.39
CA PRO A 190 1.87 6.86 2.97
C PRO A 190 2.49 8.28 3.14
N TYR A 191 2.08 9.31 2.39
CA TYR A 191 1.08 9.24 1.30
C TYR A 191 1.71 9.18 -0.09
N GLY A 192 1.01 8.57 -1.04
CA GLY A 192 1.38 8.47 -2.45
C GLY A 192 0.77 9.55 -3.36
N HIS A 193 -0.38 10.14 -3.01
CA HIS A 193 -1.10 11.08 -3.91
C HIS A 193 -0.35 12.38 -4.27
N ARG A 194 0.55 12.87 -3.41
CA ARG A 194 1.24 14.15 -3.61
C ARG A 194 2.56 14.19 -2.85
N ARG A 195 3.58 14.80 -3.47
CA ARG A 195 4.89 15.02 -2.85
C ARG A 195 4.79 15.83 -1.57
N ASP A 196 5.75 15.63 -0.68
CA ASP A 196 5.86 16.34 0.61
C ASP A 196 4.60 16.26 1.49
N THR A 197 3.79 15.20 1.32
CA THR A 197 2.55 14.99 2.09
C THR A 197 2.64 13.70 2.89
N TYR A 198 2.57 13.83 4.22
CA TYR A 198 2.87 12.73 5.14
C TYR A 198 1.81 12.58 6.25
N PRO A 199 1.55 11.34 6.73
CA PRO A 199 0.69 11.11 7.89
C PRO A 199 1.31 11.72 9.15
N GLY A 200 0.48 12.04 10.14
CA GLY A 200 0.92 12.70 11.38
C GLY A 200 1.96 11.92 12.18
N ASP A 201 2.04 10.60 11.98
CA ASP A 201 2.98 9.68 12.63
C ASP A 201 4.12 9.21 11.71
N ILE A 202 4.45 9.99 10.68
CA ILE A 202 5.48 9.67 9.69
C ILE A 202 6.83 9.28 10.31
N ARG A 203 7.25 9.92 11.40
CA ARG A 203 8.53 9.60 12.07
C ARG A 203 8.57 8.14 12.50
N ASP A 204 7.49 7.64 13.08
CA ASP A 204 7.38 6.27 13.56
C ASP A 204 7.34 5.26 12.39
N LEU A 205 6.54 5.56 11.36
CA LEU A 205 6.50 4.76 10.12
C LEU A 205 7.87 4.69 9.45
N TYR A 206 8.57 5.81 9.32
CA TYR A 206 9.88 5.86 8.70
C TYR A 206 10.95 5.09 9.50
N GLU A 207 10.94 5.21 10.84
CA GLU A 207 11.87 4.45 11.68
C GLU A 207 11.62 2.93 11.62
N VAL A 208 10.36 2.49 11.67
CA VAL A 208 10.01 1.07 11.52
C VAL A 208 10.38 0.57 10.12
N GLY A 209 10.09 1.35 9.07
CA GLY A 209 10.50 1.04 7.69
C GLY A 209 12.02 0.88 7.54
N LYS A 210 12.81 1.79 8.11
CA LYS A 210 14.29 1.67 8.14
C LYS A 210 14.77 0.42 8.88
N LYS A 211 14.15 0.07 10.01
CA LYS A 211 14.50 -1.16 10.74
C LYS A 211 14.17 -2.39 9.89
N ALA A 212 13.02 -2.39 9.22
CA ALA A 212 12.57 -3.48 8.36
C ALA A 212 13.50 -3.67 7.15
N THR A 213 13.84 -2.62 6.42
CA THR A 213 14.76 -2.70 5.28
C THR A 213 16.19 -3.07 5.70
N ASN A 214 16.63 -2.66 6.90
CA ASN A 214 17.89 -3.12 7.46
C ASN A 214 17.88 -4.61 7.79
N ALA A 215 16.79 -5.15 8.35
CA ALA A 215 16.65 -6.58 8.64
C ALA A 215 16.65 -7.42 7.36
N LEU A 216 15.93 -6.95 6.33
CA LEU A 216 15.93 -7.52 4.98
C LEU A 216 17.35 -7.54 4.38
N ARG A 217 18.03 -6.38 4.38
CA ARG A 217 19.38 -6.21 3.81
C ARG A 217 20.42 -7.15 4.42
N ARG A 218 20.28 -7.51 5.70
CA ARG A 218 21.25 -8.40 6.40
C ARG A 218 21.30 -9.81 5.83
N LEU A 219 20.26 -10.26 5.11
CA LEU A 219 20.21 -11.62 4.58
C LEU A 219 21.00 -11.78 3.29
N TYR A 220 20.78 -10.90 2.31
CA TYR A 220 21.37 -11.03 0.97
C TYR A 220 22.05 -9.76 0.45
N GLY A 221 22.19 -8.71 1.27
CA GLY A 221 22.76 -7.43 0.88
C GLY A 221 21.82 -6.54 0.05
N THR A 222 20.60 -7.00 -0.23
CA THR A 222 19.59 -6.28 -1.03
C THR A 222 19.24 -4.95 -0.40
N LYS A 223 19.23 -3.89 -1.21
CA LYS A 223 19.01 -2.52 -0.75
C LYS A 223 17.62 -2.05 -1.15
N TYR A 224 16.77 -1.81 -0.16
CA TYR A 224 15.49 -1.17 -0.35
C TYR A 224 15.57 0.30 0.04
N VAL A 225 14.97 1.17 -0.76
CA VAL A 225 14.74 2.59 -0.42
C VAL A 225 13.52 2.68 0.50
N VAL A 226 13.56 3.53 1.53
CA VAL A 226 12.40 3.84 2.38
C VAL A 226 11.96 5.27 2.08
N GLY A 227 10.69 5.47 1.76
CA GLY A 227 10.14 6.81 1.52
C GLY A 227 8.67 6.79 1.15
N SER A 228 8.11 7.95 0.83
CA SER A 228 6.73 8.03 0.35
C SER A 228 6.64 7.61 -1.12
N GLY A 229 5.48 7.14 -1.58
CA GLY A 229 5.28 6.77 -2.98
C GLY A 229 5.50 7.96 -3.92
N ALA A 230 5.04 9.14 -3.50
CA ALA A 230 5.17 10.37 -4.28
C ALA A 230 6.61 10.87 -4.40
N ASP A 231 7.42 10.71 -3.35
CA ASP A 231 8.80 11.23 -3.27
C ASP A 231 9.83 10.22 -3.82
N THR A 232 9.54 8.92 -3.76
CA THR A 232 10.45 7.87 -4.24
C THR A 232 10.16 7.41 -5.67
N LEU A 233 8.91 7.51 -6.11
CA LEU A 233 8.47 7.11 -7.46
C LEU A 233 7.83 8.29 -8.18
N TYR A 234 6.52 8.46 -8.00
CA TYR A 234 5.72 9.51 -8.62
C TYR A 234 4.39 9.64 -7.86
N PRO A 235 3.77 10.84 -7.85
CA PRO A 235 2.44 11.01 -7.28
C PRO A 235 1.42 10.06 -7.90
N ALA A 236 0.67 9.34 -7.07
CA ALA A 236 -0.35 8.38 -7.46
C ALA A 236 -1.53 8.40 -6.47
N SER A 237 -2.72 8.68 -6.98
CA SER A 237 -3.96 8.70 -6.19
C SER A 237 -4.72 7.38 -6.26
N GLY A 238 -5.63 7.17 -5.31
CA GLY A 238 -6.49 5.98 -5.25
C GLY A 238 -5.77 4.69 -4.86
N GLY A 239 -4.61 4.81 -4.20
CA GLY A 239 -3.85 3.70 -3.64
C GLY A 239 -4.49 3.09 -2.40
N SER A 240 -4.37 1.78 -2.25
CA SER A 240 -4.94 1.03 -1.12
C SER A 240 -4.28 1.39 0.21
N GLU A 241 -2.97 1.62 0.21
CA GLU A 241 -2.15 1.99 1.36
C GLU A 241 -2.54 3.36 1.92
N ASP A 242 -2.78 4.34 1.06
CA ASP A 242 -3.18 5.67 1.48
C ASP A 242 -4.60 5.66 2.05
N TRP A 243 -5.52 4.95 1.39
CA TRP A 243 -6.89 4.78 1.87
C TRP A 243 -6.92 4.04 3.22
N ALA A 244 -6.14 2.96 3.37
CA ALA A 244 -6.02 2.20 4.60
C ALA A 244 -5.47 3.05 5.76
N LYS A 245 -4.48 3.90 5.47
CA LYS A 245 -3.92 4.82 6.47
C LYS A 245 -4.90 5.89 6.90
N GLN A 246 -5.54 6.55 5.93
CA GLN A 246 -6.40 7.71 6.19
C GLN A 246 -7.77 7.32 6.75
N TYR A 247 -8.48 6.42 6.07
CA TYR A 247 -9.90 6.15 6.35
C TYR A 247 -10.10 4.95 7.26
N ALA A 248 -9.23 3.93 7.19
CA ALA A 248 -9.26 2.80 8.13
C ALA A 248 -8.40 3.04 9.39
N SER A 249 -7.72 4.19 9.48
CA SER A 249 -6.89 4.59 10.63
C SER A 249 -5.83 3.55 11.04
N ILE A 250 -5.32 2.78 10.08
CA ILE A 250 -4.35 1.71 10.35
C ILE A 250 -2.99 2.34 10.69
N LYS A 251 -2.36 1.83 11.75
CA LYS A 251 -1.13 2.42 12.30
C LYS A 251 0.08 2.24 11.37
N TYR A 252 0.49 1.00 11.13
CA TYR A 252 1.66 0.66 10.34
C TYR A 252 1.21 0.20 8.95
N VAL A 253 1.37 1.07 7.96
CA VAL A 253 0.90 0.85 6.60
C VAL A 253 2.09 0.97 5.65
N TYR A 254 2.28 -0.03 4.79
CA TYR A 254 3.31 -0.01 3.76
C TYR A 254 2.84 -0.61 2.45
N LEU A 255 3.37 -0.08 1.34
CA LEU A 255 3.38 -0.72 0.04
C LEU A 255 4.81 -1.18 -0.24
N LEU A 256 5.01 -2.44 -0.64
CA LEU A 256 6.35 -2.97 -0.91
C LEU A 256 6.53 -3.27 -2.39
N GLU A 257 7.41 -2.52 -3.05
CA GLU A 257 7.91 -2.88 -4.38
C GLU A 257 9.06 -3.87 -4.22
N LEU A 258 8.81 -5.14 -4.49
CA LEU A 258 9.80 -6.23 -4.32
C LEU A 258 10.94 -6.15 -5.35
N ARG A 259 11.80 -7.19 -5.35
CA ARG A 259 12.86 -7.38 -6.37
C ARG A 259 12.27 -7.47 -7.79
N PRO A 260 13.07 -7.14 -8.81
CA PRO A 260 14.44 -6.64 -8.74
C PRO A 260 14.49 -5.11 -8.51
N ASP A 261 15.68 -4.52 -8.54
CA ASP A 261 15.83 -3.06 -8.48
C ASP A 261 15.37 -2.40 -9.79
N GLU A 262 15.18 -1.08 -9.75
CA GLU A 262 14.69 -0.26 -10.87
C GLU A 262 15.52 -0.34 -12.16
N ARG A 263 16.77 -0.84 -12.10
CA ARG A 263 17.69 -0.91 -13.25
C ARG A 263 17.45 -2.14 -14.12
N ASN A 264 16.62 -3.08 -13.66
CA ASN A 264 16.27 -4.28 -14.41
C ASN A 264 15.03 -4.01 -15.28
N TRP A 265 15.26 -3.92 -16.59
CA TRP A 265 14.27 -3.51 -17.60
C TRP A 265 13.12 -4.51 -17.81
N ASP A 266 13.31 -5.75 -17.40
CA ASP A 266 12.34 -6.85 -17.41
C ASP A 266 11.83 -7.19 -16.00
N GLY A 267 11.82 -6.23 -15.07
CA GLY A 267 11.61 -6.48 -13.64
C GLY A 267 10.32 -7.20 -13.22
N PHE A 268 9.29 -7.27 -14.08
CA PHE A 268 8.09 -8.09 -13.84
C PHE A 268 8.27 -9.60 -14.15
N ILE A 269 9.37 -9.95 -14.82
CA ILE A 269 9.79 -11.32 -15.17
C ILE A 269 11.01 -11.68 -14.31
N LEU A 270 10.78 -11.74 -12.99
CA LEU A 270 11.82 -12.12 -12.03
C LEU A 270 12.21 -13.59 -12.22
N ASP A 271 13.51 -13.88 -12.25
CA ASP A 271 14.05 -15.24 -12.32
C ASP A 271 13.52 -16.12 -11.16
N GLU A 272 13.13 -17.36 -11.47
CA GLU A 272 12.56 -18.30 -10.50
C GLU A 272 13.47 -18.51 -9.28
N GLN A 273 14.79 -18.51 -9.47
CA GLN A 273 15.78 -18.67 -8.39
C GLN A 273 15.77 -17.49 -7.41
N GLN A 274 15.23 -16.34 -7.81
CA GLN A 274 15.12 -15.14 -6.97
C GLN A 274 13.84 -15.13 -6.12
N LEU A 275 12.85 -16.00 -6.39
CA LEU A 275 11.55 -15.99 -5.70
C LEU A 275 11.67 -16.29 -4.20
N ILE A 276 12.39 -17.36 -3.83
CA ILE A 276 12.61 -17.74 -2.43
C ILE A 276 13.50 -16.72 -1.70
N PRO A 277 14.63 -16.23 -2.26
CA PRO A 277 15.39 -15.13 -1.66
C PRO A 277 14.54 -13.87 -1.42
N THR A 278 13.76 -13.45 -2.41
CA THR A 278 12.86 -12.28 -2.31
C THR A 278 11.85 -12.48 -1.17
N ALA A 279 11.17 -13.61 -1.11
CA ALA A 279 10.19 -13.85 -0.05
C ALA A 279 10.83 -13.98 1.34
N THR A 280 12.01 -14.59 1.43
CA THR A 280 12.75 -14.76 2.69
C THR A 280 13.20 -13.44 3.28
N GLU A 281 13.75 -12.55 2.44
CA GLU A 281 14.23 -11.25 2.91
C GLU A 281 13.08 -10.31 3.26
N THR A 282 12.01 -10.32 2.47
CA THR A 282 10.81 -9.54 2.76
C THR A 282 10.18 -10.01 4.06
N TRP A 283 10.16 -11.32 4.34
CA TRP A 283 9.70 -11.85 5.63
C TRP A 283 10.50 -11.30 6.81
N ALA A 284 11.82 -11.13 6.68
CA ALA A 284 12.63 -10.51 7.71
C ALA A 284 12.22 -9.05 7.98
N GLY A 285 11.88 -8.28 6.95
CA GLY A 285 11.31 -6.94 7.10
C GLY A 285 9.92 -6.94 7.72
N VAL A 286 9.02 -7.81 7.26
CA VAL A 286 7.63 -7.92 7.76
C VAL A 286 7.59 -8.26 9.25
N ARG A 287 8.50 -9.13 9.72
CA ARG A 287 8.64 -9.45 11.16
C ARG A 287 8.92 -8.21 12.01
N VAL A 288 9.74 -7.27 11.53
CA VAL A 288 10.00 -6.01 12.24
C VAL A 288 8.72 -5.17 12.37
N VAL A 289 7.88 -5.12 11.33
CA VAL A 289 6.59 -4.42 11.42
C VAL A 289 5.64 -5.13 12.39
N ALA A 290 5.62 -6.46 12.38
CA ALA A 290 4.81 -7.24 13.31
C ALA A 290 5.24 -7.03 14.77
N ASP A 291 6.55 -6.93 15.03
CA ASP A 291 7.06 -6.56 16.34
C ASP A 291 6.61 -5.15 16.76
N ALA A 292 6.64 -4.17 15.85
CA ALA A 292 6.15 -2.81 16.13
C ALA A 292 4.64 -2.79 16.44
N VAL A 293 3.83 -3.65 15.81
CA VAL A 293 2.42 -3.86 16.14
C VAL A 293 2.28 -4.43 17.56
N ILE A 294 3.03 -5.48 17.90
CA ILE A 294 2.96 -6.11 19.23
C ILE A 294 3.42 -5.15 20.34
N GLU A 295 4.49 -4.38 20.10
CA GLU A 295 4.96 -3.36 21.04
C GLU A 295 3.89 -2.30 21.31
N ARG A 296 3.15 -1.88 20.28
CA ARG A 296 2.02 -0.96 20.43
C ARG A 296 0.92 -1.55 21.29
N ILE A 297 0.56 -2.82 21.09
CA ILE A 297 -0.44 -3.52 21.92
C ILE A 297 -0.05 -3.46 23.39
N ASN A 298 1.21 -3.76 23.69
CA ASN A 298 1.73 -3.75 25.07
C ASN A 298 1.66 -2.35 25.68
N LYS A 299 2.05 -1.30 24.95
CA LYS A 299 1.95 0.10 25.41
C LYS A 299 0.51 0.53 25.69
N THR A 300 -0.46 0.05 24.91
CA THR A 300 -1.88 0.35 25.15
C THR A 300 -2.50 -0.42 26.32
N ARG A 301 -1.92 -1.57 26.72
CA ARG A 301 -2.39 -2.38 27.84
C ARG A 301 -1.78 -1.97 29.18
N SER A 302 -0.60 -1.37 29.18
CA SER A 302 -0.03 -0.78 30.39
C SER A 302 -0.88 0.42 30.83
N PRO A 303 -1.29 0.51 32.12
CA PRO A 303 -1.96 1.71 32.62
C PRO A 303 -1.03 2.90 32.35
N LYS A 304 -1.55 3.90 31.64
CA LYS A 304 -0.83 5.16 31.45
C LYS A 304 -0.62 5.75 32.85
N ASN A 305 0.61 5.81 33.33
CA ASN A 305 0.95 6.86 34.30
C ASN A 305 0.74 8.17 33.54
N GLU A 306 -0.35 8.88 33.86
CA GLU A 306 -0.82 10.09 33.17
C GLU A 306 0.19 11.25 33.16
N GLU A 307 1.37 11.09 33.77
CA GLU A 307 2.34 12.17 33.97
C GLU A 307 3.36 12.38 32.84
N THR A 308 3.37 11.56 31.76
CA THR A 308 4.43 11.68 30.72
C THR A 308 3.96 11.97 29.28
N GLU A 309 2.66 11.94 28.98
CA GLU A 309 2.12 12.32 27.66
C GLU A 309 1.75 13.82 27.54
N MET A 310 1.92 14.61 28.60
CA MET A 310 1.61 16.04 28.62
C MET A 310 2.74 16.97 28.12
N LYS A 311 3.86 16.43 27.62
CA LYS A 311 5.07 17.23 27.30
C LYS A 311 5.17 17.78 25.87
N GLU A 312 4.20 17.54 25.00
CA GLU A 312 4.25 18.02 23.60
C GLU A 312 2.97 18.72 23.11
N ARG A 313 2.16 19.29 24.00
CA ARG A 313 1.15 20.29 23.60
C ARG A 313 1.78 21.67 23.66
N PHE A 314 2.01 22.29 22.50
CA PHE A 314 2.40 23.70 22.42
C PHE A 314 1.13 24.54 22.58
N GLY A 315 0.91 25.04 23.79
CA GLY A 315 -0.29 25.71 24.30
C GLY A 315 -0.42 25.50 25.81
N ASP A 316 -1.26 26.26 26.53
CA ASP A 316 -1.37 26.11 28.00
C ASP A 316 -2.20 24.87 28.44
N GLY A 317 -2.78 24.14 27.49
CA GLY A 317 -3.48 22.88 27.73
C GLY A 317 -4.82 23.04 28.46
N SER A 318 -5.31 24.26 28.68
CA SER A 318 -6.59 24.52 29.32
C SER A 318 -7.77 24.31 28.36
N THR A 319 -8.94 23.95 28.91
CA THR A 319 -10.18 23.81 28.12
C THR A 319 -10.56 25.16 27.51
N GLY A 320 -10.55 25.27 26.17
CA GLY A 320 -10.71 26.55 25.47
C GLY A 320 -9.40 27.20 25.01
N SER A 321 -8.25 26.57 25.28
CA SER A 321 -6.95 27.04 24.78
C SER A 321 -6.70 26.66 23.33
N CYS A 322 -5.93 27.52 22.66
CA CYS A 322 -5.41 27.26 21.34
C CYS A 322 -4.14 26.41 21.39
N TYR A 323 -4.02 25.45 20.48
CA TYR A 323 -2.84 24.58 20.33
C TYR A 323 -2.65 24.15 18.87
N ASP A 324 -1.45 23.72 18.53
CA ASP A 324 -1.16 23.08 17.25
C ASP A 324 -1.58 21.61 17.25
N LEU A 325 -2.27 21.15 16.19
CA LEU A 325 -2.57 19.74 15.98
C LEU A 325 -1.34 18.93 15.55
N ARG A 326 -0.36 19.58 14.90
CA ARG A 326 0.88 18.92 14.47
C ARG A 326 2.08 19.40 15.26
N HIS A 327 2.82 18.44 15.82
CA HIS A 327 4.08 18.68 16.55
C HIS A 327 5.17 19.38 15.70
N ALA A 328 5.05 19.36 14.36
CA ALA A 328 6.00 19.97 13.44
C ALA A 328 5.77 21.46 13.18
N CYS A 329 4.64 22.04 13.60
CA CYS A 329 4.26 23.41 13.26
C CYS A 329 5.33 24.45 13.60
N LYS A 330 5.88 24.40 14.82
CA LYS A 330 6.96 25.31 15.24
C LYS A 330 8.19 25.21 14.35
N ARG A 331 8.59 23.97 13.99
CA ARG A 331 9.74 23.72 13.12
C ARG A 331 9.48 24.23 11.70
N TRP A 332 8.30 23.97 11.16
CA TRP A 332 7.90 24.43 9.83
C TRP A 332 7.99 25.95 9.70
N ILE A 333 7.49 26.68 10.70
CA ILE A 333 7.56 28.15 10.70
C ILE A 333 9.00 28.65 10.85
N GLN A 334 9.84 27.97 11.64
CA GLN A 334 11.27 28.30 11.74
C GLN A 334 12.03 28.07 10.42
N GLU A 335 11.66 27.04 9.66
CA GLU A 335 12.27 26.74 8.36
C GLU A 335 11.72 27.64 7.24
N ASN A 336 10.45 28.05 7.32
CA ASN A 336 9.81 28.95 6.37
C ASN A 336 8.68 29.77 7.02
N GLU A 337 8.99 31.01 7.40
CA GLU A 337 8.05 31.94 8.03
C GLU A 337 6.84 32.29 7.14
N SER A 338 6.93 32.09 5.82
CA SER A 338 5.83 32.42 4.92
C SER A 338 4.67 31.41 4.98
N LEU A 339 4.86 30.23 5.56
CA LEU A 339 3.89 29.13 5.53
C LEU A 339 2.50 29.52 6.05
N CYS A 340 2.44 30.31 7.12
CA CYS A 340 1.17 30.79 7.68
C CYS A 340 0.39 31.67 6.70
N ARG A 341 1.08 32.34 5.76
CA ARG A 341 0.47 33.21 4.74
C ARG A 341 0.21 32.46 3.45
N THR A 342 1.14 31.62 3.01
CA THR A 342 1.09 30.93 1.72
C THR A 342 0.20 29.68 1.74
N VAL A 343 0.07 29.02 2.90
CA VAL A 343 -0.72 27.79 3.08
C VAL A 343 -1.77 27.99 4.19
N ARG A 344 -2.47 29.13 4.14
CA ARG A 344 -3.31 29.65 5.22
C ARG A 344 -4.34 28.65 5.77
N ILE A 345 -5.09 27.95 4.92
CA ILE A 345 -6.14 26.99 5.37
C ILE A 345 -5.51 25.86 6.19
N PHE A 346 -4.49 25.19 5.64
CA PHE A 346 -3.80 24.10 6.33
C PHE A 346 -3.16 24.56 7.65
N MET A 347 -2.51 25.72 7.64
CA MET A 347 -1.87 26.24 8.84
C MET A 347 -2.88 26.70 9.88
N GLN A 348 -4.04 27.22 9.47
CA GLN A 348 -5.12 27.57 10.38
C GLN A 348 -5.76 26.32 11.03
N GLU A 349 -5.87 25.21 10.31
CA GLU A 349 -6.43 23.97 10.86
C GLU A 349 -5.42 23.19 11.70
N GLN A 350 -4.16 23.13 11.28
CA GLN A 350 -3.16 22.24 11.87
C GLN A 350 -2.18 22.93 12.82
N CYS A 351 -1.96 24.23 12.63
CA CYS A 351 -0.88 25.01 13.25
C CYS A 351 -1.38 26.37 13.78
N ALA A 352 -2.62 26.41 14.28
CA ALA A 352 -3.30 27.65 14.65
C ALA A 352 -2.51 28.45 15.71
N TYR A 353 -1.91 27.76 16.68
CA TYR A 353 -1.12 28.38 17.75
C TYR A 353 0.20 28.94 17.20
N SER A 354 0.96 28.11 16.48
CA SER A 354 2.24 28.48 15.90
C SER A 354 2.13 29.63 14.89
N CYS A 355 1.01 29.73 14.16
CA CYS A 355 0.76 30.80 13.19
C CYS A 355 0.06 32.05 13.74
N GLY A 356 -0.30 32.08 15.02
CA GLY A 356 -1.06 33.21 15.61
C GLY A 356 -2.44 33.39 14.99
N HIS A 357 -3.11 32.29 14.62
CA HIS A 357 -4.53 32.29 14.25
C HIS A 357 -5.46 32.17 15.46
N CYS A 358 -4.85 32.11 16.63
CA CYS A 358 -5.38 32.38 17.94
C CYS A 358 -4.64 33.62 18.47
#